data_AF-A0A941N350-F1
#
_entry.id   AF-A0A941N350-F1
#
_cell.length_a   1.000
_cell.length_b   1.000
_cell.length_c   1.000
_cell.angle_alpha   90.00
_cell.angle_beta   90.00
_cell.angle_gamma   90.00
#
_symmetry.space_group_name_H-M   'P 1'
#
loop_
_entity.id
_entity.type
_entity.pdbx_description
1 polymer ?
#
loop_
_entity_poly.entity_id
_entity_poly.type
_entity_poly.pdbx_seq_one_letter_code
_entity_poly.pdbx_strand_id
1 'polypeptide(L)'
;MNPIDELKKLTSTFSGDGELFVTAEHVPSALTPEPFKRLLVHDYHMTVAMEEFHGTSVCVHVLDRKLDGDIYCRKILLSRKDNGKVVQFGLVRFDLSVVVPEVRTEILEERTPLGRILINYNVLRHIDLGAILQLQAGPELARLFSCPVGATAFGRLATIFCNRRPAVDLLEVAAPVE
;
A
#
# COMPACT_ATOMS: atom_id res chain seq x y z
N MET A 1 2.99 -3.02 18.79
CA MET A 1 2.73 -4.17 17.90
C MET A 1 4.02 -4.42 17.11
N ASN A 2 4.39 -5.66 16.80
CA ASN A 2 5.62 -5.94 16.03
C ASN A 2 5.34 -5.74 14.53
N PRO A 3 6.02 -4.81 13.84
CA PRO A 3 5.81 -4.54 12.42
C PRO A 3 5.95 -5.79 11.53
N ILE A 4 6.83 -6.72 11.91
CA ILE A 4 7.05 -7.95 11.14
C ILE A 4 5.85 -8.90 11.23
N ASP A 5 5.14 -8.92 12.36
CA ASP A 5 3.95 -9.77 12.50
C ASP A 5 2.77 -9.20 11.70
N GLU A 6 2.66 -7.88 11.61
CA GLU A 6 1.67 -7.19 10.79
C GLU A 6 1.95 -7.39 9.29
N LEU A 7 3.22 -7.25 8.89
CA LEU A 7 3.68 -7.59 7.56
C LEU A 7 3.31 -9.03 7.18
N LYS A 8 3.59 -9.99 8.06
CA LYS A 8 3.26 -11.41 7.85
C LYS A 8 1.76 -11.63 7.66
N LYS A 9 0.90 -10.97 8.44
CA LYS A 9 -0.56 -11.08 8.30
C LYS A 9 -1.03 -10.59 6.92
N LEU A 10 -0.48 -9.46 6.46
CA LEU A 10 -0.83 -8.90 5.16
C LEU A 10 -0.35 -9.79 4.02
N THR A 11 0.87 -10.30 4.09
CA THR A 11 1.44 -11.14 3.03
C THR A 11 0.88 -12.57 3.01
N SER A 12 0.55 -13.17 4.15
CA SER A 12 -0.03 -14.52 4.20
C SER A 12 -1.39 -14.62 3.53
N THR A 13 -2.07 -13.49 3.33
CA THR A 13 -3.37 -13.43 2.66
C THR A 13 -3.23 -13.80 1.17
N PHE A 14 -2.12 -13.45 0.53
CA PHE A 14 -1.91 -13.64 -0.91
C PHE A 14 -0.72 -14.55 -1.16
N SER A 15 -0.97 -15.86 -1.18
CA SER A 15 -0.01 -16.85 -1.70
C SER A 15 0.06 -16.72 -3.23
N GLY A 16 1.09 -16.06 -3.75
CA GLY A 16 1.33 -15.90 -5.19
C GLY A 16 2.35 -16.90 -5.76
N ASP A 17 2.63 -16.76 -7.05
CA ASP A 17 3.57 -17.59 -7.84
C ASP A 17 5.06 -17.40 -7.48
N GLY A 18 5.37 -16.60 -6.46
CA GLY A 18 6.74 -16.32 -6.04
C GLY A 18 6.82 -15.48 -4.77
N GLU A 19 8.03 -15.34 -4.24
CA GLU A 19 8.28 -14.55 -3.03
C GLU A 19 8.21 -13.05 -3.34
N LEU A 20 7.46 -12.29 -2.54
CA LEU A 20 7.33 -10.83 -2.68
C LEU A 20 8.65 -10.11 -2.38
N PHE A 21 9.34 -10.50 -1.32
CA PHE A 21 10.59 -9.90 -0.89
C PHE A 21 11.49 -10.97 -0.27
N VAL A 22 12.79 -10.90 -0.55
CA VAL A 22 13.79 -11.81 0.02
C VAL A 22 14.02 -11.49 1.50
N THR A 23 14.10 -10.20 1.82
CA THR A 23 14.22 -9.72 3.20
C THR A 23 13.33 -8.49 3.40
N ALA A 24 12.90 -8.32 4.66
CA ALA A 24 12.13 -7.18 5.11
C ALA A 24 12.60 -6.79 6.51
N GLU A 25 13.10 -5.58 6.65
CA GLU A 25 13.67 -5.08 7.90
C GLU A 25 13.04 -3.74 8.25
N HIS A 26 12.71 -3.57 9.53
CA HIS A 26 12.25 -2.30 10.03
C HIS A 26 13.41 -1.29 10.06
N VAL A 27 13.17 -0.08 9.55
CA VAL A 27 14.11 1.03 9.61
C VAL A 27 13.46 2.19 10.35
N PRO A 28 14.13 2.81 11.33
CA PRO A 28 13.61 4.01 11.97
C PRO A 28 13.35 5.12 10.96
N SER A 29 12.21 5.80 11.07
CA SER A 29 11.81 6.90 10.17
C SER A 29 12.87 8.01 10.03
N ALA A 30 13.67 8.23 11.07
CA ALA A 30 14.76 9.21 11.03
C ALA A 30 15.90 8.80 10.08
N LEU A 31 16.12 7.49 9.90
CA LEU A 31 17.19 6.88 9.10
C LEU A 31 16.73 6.49 7.69
N THR A 32 15.45 6.68 7.35
CA THR A 32 14.97 6.47 5.98
C THR A 32 15.72 7.41 5.03
N PRO A 33 16.32 6.91 3.94
CA PRO A 33 17.04 7.76 3.00
C PRO A 33 16.09 8.61 2.16
N GLU A 34 16.58 9.76 1.70
CA GLU A 34 15.90 10.49 0.62
C GLU A 34 16.05 9.73 -0.71
N PRO A 35 15.06 9.81 -1.62
CA PRO A 35 13.82 10.59 -1.51
C PRO A 35 12.67 9.88 -0.75
N PHE A 36 12.90 8.64 -0.32
CA PHE A 36 11.86 7.80 0.28
C PHE A 36 11.38 8.31 1.64
N LYS A 37 12.21 9.04 2.38
CA LYS A 37 11.82 9.69 3.63
C LYS A 37 10.64 10.62 3.42
N ARG A 38 10.77 11.58 2.48
CA ARG A 38 9.67 12.50 2.14
C ARG A 38 8.43 11.77 1.62
N LEU A 39 8.61 10.68 0.87
CA LEU A 39 7.52 9.94 0.25
C LEU A 39 6.77 8.98 1.20
N LEU A 40 7.43 8.39 2.20
CA LEU A 40 6.85 7.33 3.03
C LEU A 40 6.59 7.76 4.48
N VAL A 41 7.41 8.68 5.01
CA VAL A 41 7.36 9.11 6.41
C VAL A 41 6.36 10.25 6.58
N HIS A 42 5.07 9.92 6.46
CA HIS A 42 3.99 10.88 6.67
C HIS A 42 2.66 10.19 7.01
N ASP A 43 1.75 10.97 7.60
CA ASP A 43 0.42 10.49 8.01
C ASP A 43 -0.70 10.88 7.02
N TYR A 44 -0.32 11.16 5.77
CA TYR A 44 -1.24 11.41 4.66
C TYR A 44 -1.47 10.17 3.76
N HIS A 45 -2.53 10.22 2.95
CA HIS A 45 -2.85 9.16 2.01
C HIS A 45 -1.75 8.98 0.97
N MET A 46 -1.26 7.75 0.82
CA MET A 46 -0.15 7.43 -0.07
C MET A 46 -0.42 7.79 -1.53
N THR A 47 -1.67 7.63 -2.00
CA THR A 47 -2.04 7.98 -3.38
C THR A 47 -1.76 9.45 -3.69
N VAL A 48 -2.05 10.37 -2.77
CA VAL A 48 -1.79 11.81 -2.97
C VAL A 48 -0.29 12.09 -2.94
N ALA A 49 0.43 11.50 -1.99
CA ALA A 49 1.88 11.65 -1.89
C ALA A 49 2.62 11.12 -3.13
N MET A 50 2.15 10.00 -3.70
CA MET A 50 2.68 9.46 -4.96
C MET A 50 2.42 10.39 -6.15
N GLU A 51 1.24 11.01 -6.23
CA GLU A 51 0.92 11.96 -7.30
C GLU A 51 1.80 13.21 -7.22
N GLU A 52 2.00 13.75 -6.01
CA GLU A 52 2.89 14.90 -5.77
C GLU A 52 4.36 14.55 -6.06
N PHE A 53 4.81 13.37 -5.63
CA PHE A 53 6.20 12.94 -5.81
C PHE A 53 6.57 12.68 -7.27
N HIS A 54 5.64 12.08 -8.05
CA HIS A 54 5.87 11.80 -9.47
C HIS A 54 5.39 12.90 -10.42
N GLY A 55 4.71 13.93 -9.89
CA GLY A 55 4.20 15.08 -10.66
C GLY A 55 3.09 14.71 -11.66
N THR A 56 2.38 13.60 -11.43
CA THR A 56 1.35 13.09 -12.34
C THR A 56 0.32 12.26 -11.57
N SER A 57 -0.91 12.20 -12.05
CA SER A 57 -1.93 11.33 -11.47
C SER A 57 -1.53 9.86 -11.58
N VAL A 58 -2.05 9.02 -10.68
CA VAL A 58 -1.81 7.58 -10.71
C VAL A 58 -3.06 6.80 -11.07
N CYS A 59 -2.89 5.66 -11.75
CA CYS A 59 -3.91 4.68 -12.03
C CYS A 59 -3.73 3.49 -11.09
N VAL A 60 -4.84 2.97 -10.53
CA VAL A 60 -4.82 1.75 -9.73
C VAL A 60 -5.09 0.53 -10.62
N HIS A 61 -4.33 -0.54 -10.37
CA HIS A 61 -4.55 -1.85 -11.00
C HIS A 61 -4.69 -2.89 -9.89
N VAL A 62 -5.82 -3.61 -9.86
CA VAL A 62 -6.01 -4.71 -8.92
C VAL A 62 -5.46 -5.99 -9.52
N LEU A 63 -4.45 -6.57 -8.86
CA LEU A 63 -3.79 -7.81 -9.29
C LEU A 63 -4.51 -9.04 -8.75
N ASP A 64 -4.96 -8.97 -7.50
CA ASP A 64 -5.65 -10.08 -6.83
C ASP A 64 -6.56 -9.53 -5.72
N ARG A 65 -7.59 -10.28 -5.36
CA ARG A 65 -8.58 -9.90 -4.35
C ARG A 65 -9.11 -11.11 -3.60
N LYS A 66 -9.41 -10.92 -2.32
CA LYS A 66 -10.09 -11.90 -1.47
C LYS A 66 -11.15 -11.21 -0.63
N LEU A 67 -12.31 -11.83 -0.52
CA LEU A 67 -13.39 -11.39 0.35
C LEU A 67 -13.78 -12.56 1.25
N ASP A 68 -13.62 -12.37 2.56
CA ASP A 68 -14.03 -13.33 3.58
C ASP A 68 -14.93 -12.62 4.61
N GLY A 69 -16.25 -12.82 4.48
CA GLY A 69 -17.25 -12.07 5.21
C GLY A 69 -17.17 -10.57 4.90
N ASP A 70 -16.79 -9.79 5.91
CA ASP A 70 -16.57 -8.34 5.79
C ASP A 70 -15.10 -7.96 5.60
N ILE A 71 -14.18 -8.93 5.68
CA ILE A 71 -12.76 -8.65 5.45
C ILE A 71 -12.48 -8.75 3.95
N TYR A 72 -12.21 -7.60 3.35
CA TYR A 72 -11.85 -7.46 1.95
C TYR A 72 -10.37 -7.13 1.82
N CYS A 73 -9.63 -8.00 1.15
CA CYS A 73 -8.22 -7.82 0.88
C CYS A 73 -8.01 -7.62 -0.61
N ARG A 74 -7.08 -6.73 -0.99
CA ARG A 74 -6.63 -6.58 -2.37
C ARG A 74 -5.13 -6.36 -2.48
N LYS A 75 -4.57 -6.95 -3.52
CA LYS A 75 -3.21 -6.74 -4.02
C LYS A 75 -3.30 -5.78 -5.19
N ILE A 76 -2.58 -4.67 -5.14
CA ILE A 76 -2.68 -3.59 -6.13
C ILE A 76 -1.32 -3.09 -6.60
N LEU A 77 -1.32 -2.47 -7.79
CA LEU A 77 -0.27 -1.58 -8.25
C LEU A 77 -0.82 -0.17 -8.45
N LEU A 78 0.03 0.82 -8.23
CA LEU A 78 -0.16 2.16 -8.79
C LEU A 78 0.84 2.36 -9.92
N SER A 79 0.34 2.84 -11.05
CA SER A 79 1.15 3.26 -12.19
C SER A 79 0.95 4.75 -12.46
N ARG A 80 1.96 5.41 -13.00
CA ARG A 80 1.78 6.77 -13.52
C ARG A 80 0.77 6.77 -14.67
N LYS A 81 -0.05 7.82 -14.75
CA LYS A 81 -1.03 7.98 -15.82
C LYS A 81 -0.40 8.37 -17.16
N ASP A 82 0.76 9.03 -17.15
CA ASP A 82 1.40 9.57 -18.35
C ASP A 82 2.17 8.52 -19.17
N ASN A 83 2.82 7.55 -18.52
CA ASN A 83 3.67 6.55 -19.18
C ASN A 83 3.42 5.11 -18.70
N GLY A 84 2.48 4.88 -17.77
CA GLY A 84 2.17 3.54 -17.26
C GLY A 84 3.25 2.91 -16.38
N LYS A 85 4.34 3.60 -16.06
CA LYS A 85 5.40 3.07 -15.19
C LYS A 85 4.84 2.81 -13.79
N VAL A 86 5.09 1.61 -13.27
CA VAL A 86 4.70 1.23 -11.91
C VAL A 86 5.52 2.01 -10.90
N VAL A 87 4.83 2.60 -9.92
CA VAL A 87 5.44 3.45 -8.88
C VAL A 87 5.21 2.92 -7.47
N GLN A 88 4.19 2.09 -7.28
CA GLN A 88 3.88 1.53 -5.98
C GLN A 88 3.28 0.13 -6.12
N PHE A 89 3.65 -0.75 -5.20
CA PHE A 89 2.94 -1.98 -4.89
C PHE A 89 2.20 -1.82 -3.56
N GLY A 90 0.98 -2.37 -3.47
CA GLY A 90 0.17 -2.27 -2.26
C GLY A 90 -0.52 -3.59 -1.90
N LEU A 91 -0.48 -3.95 -0.62
CA LEU A 91 -1.45 -4.87 -0.01
C LEU A 91 -2.37 -4.06 0.89
N VAL A 92 -3.66 -4.27 0.70
CA VAL A 92 -4.70 -3.57 1.44
C VAL A 92 -5.58 -4.62 2.06
N ARG A 93 -5.77 -4.56 3.38
CA ARG A 93 -6.78 -5.32 4.11
C ARG A 93 -7.78 -4.33 4.67
N PHE A 94 -9.05 -4.51 4.36
CA PHE A 94 -10.13 -3.59 4.70
C PHE A 94 -11.24 -4.33 5.43
N ASP A 95 -11.70 -3.78 6.56
CA ASP A 95 -12.90 -4.24 7.25
C ASP A 95 -14.12 -3.46 6.73
N LEU A 96 -14.93 -4.08 5.87
CA LEU A 96 -16.11 -3.46 5.26
C LEU A 96 -17.26 -3.24 6.24
N SER A 97 -17.20 -3.81 7.46
CA SER A 97 -18.25 -3.61 8.48
C SER A 97 -18.27 -2.18 9.05
N VAL A 98 -17.17 -1.44 8.88
CA VAL A 98 -16.98 -0.09 9.45
C VAL A 98 -17.41 1.03 8.49
N VAL A 99 -17.90 0.70 7.29
CA VAL A 99 -18.31 1.67 6.27
C VAL A 99 -19.77 1.50 5.87
N VAL A 100 -20.34 2.60 5.38
CA VAL A 100 -21.70 2.61 4.85
C VAL A 100 -21.78 1.86 3.51
N PRO A 101 -22.95 1.32 3.13
CA PRO A 101 -23.12 0.48 1.94
C PRO A 101 -22.64 1.11 0.62
N GLU A 102 -22.74 2.43 0.50
CA GLU A 102 -22.31 3.18 -0.69
C GLU A 102 -20.78 3.10 -0.84
N VAL A 103 -20.06 3.34 0.25
CA VAL A 103 -18.59 3.22 0.30
C VAL A 103 -18.15 1.78 0.08
N ARG A 104 -18.87 0.81 0.67
CA ARG A 104 -18.62 -0.62 0.45
C ARG A 104 -18.70 -0.97 -1.04
N THR A 105 -19.75 -0.50 -1.71
CA THR A 105 -19.97 -0.75 -3.14
C THR A 105 -18.81 -0.19 -3.95
N GLU A 106 -18.43 1.07 -3.75
CA GLU A 106 -17.34 1.69 -4.52
C GLU A 106 -15.97 1.04 -4.26
N ILE A 107 -15.70 0.57 -3.04
CA ILE A 107 -14.47 -0.19 -2.74
C ILE A 107 -14.42 -1.49 -3.55
N LEU A 108 -15.55 -2.21 -3.62
CA LEU A 108 -15.68 -3.48 -4.35
C LEU A 108 -15.71 -3.30 -5.88
N GLU A 109 -16.01 -2.10 -6.37
CA GLU A 109 -15.94 -1.78 -7.80
C GLU A 109 -14.50 -1.69 -8.33
N GLU A 110 -13.51 -1.51 -7.45
CA GLU A 110 -12.07 -1.60 -7.75
C GLU A 110 -11.52 -0.60 -8.79
N ARG A 111 -12.35 0.35 -9.24
CA ARG A 111 -12.00 1.33 -10.27
C ARG A 111 -11.23 2.54 -9.71
N THR A 112 -11.36 2.80 -8.41
CA THR A 112 -10.80 3.99 -7.76
C THR A 112 -9.78 3.61 -6.69
N PRO A 113 -8.64 4.32 -6.58
CA PRO A 113 -7.69 4.13 -5.48
C PRO A 113 -8.38 4.31 -4.13
N LEU A 114 -8.02 3.47 -3.13
CA LEU A 114 -8.74 3.46 -1.84
C LEU A 114 -8.73 4.85 -1.22
N GLY A 115 -7.55 5.47 -1.11
CA GLY A 115 -7.39 6.79 -0.51
C GLY A 115 -8.35 7.83 -1.10
N ARG A 116 -8.58 7.80 -2.41
CA ARG A 116 -9.49 8.73 -3.08
C ARG A 116 -10.96 8.46 -2.74
N ILE A 117 -11.37 7.19 -2.67
CA ILE A 117 -12.71 6.82 -2.16
C ILE A 117 -12.86 7.35 -0.72
N LEU A 118 -11.87 7.12 0.15
CA LEU A 118 -11.99 7.55 1.56
C LEU A 118 -12.09 9.08 1.68
N ILE A 119 -11.35 9.83 0.86
CA ILE A 119 -11.41 11.30 0.79
C ILE A 119 -12.79 11.77 0.29
N ASN A 120 -13.29 11.20 -0.80
CA ASN A 120 -14.52 11.65 -1.45
C ASN A 120 -15.75 11.55 -0.54
N TYR A 121 -15.84 10.51 0.28
CA TYR A 121 -16.94 10.33 1.23
C TYR A 121 -16.72 11.09 2.55
N ASN A 122 -15.73 11.99 2.58
CA ASN A 122 -15.32 12.79 3.73
C ASN A 122 -15.17 11.96 5.02
N VAL A 123 -14.77 10.70 4.87
CA VAL A 123 -14.55 9.88 6.03
C VAL A 123 -13.11 10.15 6.45
N LEU A 124 -12.98 11.20 7.26
CA LEU A 124 -11.73 11.64 7.85
C LEU A 124 -11.22 10.55 8.79
N ARG A 125 -10.13 9.93 8.38
CA ARG A 125 -9.63 8.69 8.95
C ARG A 125 -8.15 8.81 9.21
N HIS A 126 -7.83 9.28 10.42
CA HIS A 126 -6.47 9.34 10.95
C HIS A 126 -5.64 8.15 10.47
N ILE A 127 -4.52 8.45 9.81
CA ILE A 127 -3.57 7.45 9.38
C ILE A 127 -2.50 7.40 10.45
N ASP A 128 -2.27 6.22 10.98
CA ASP A 128 -1.17 5.96 11.89
C ASP A 128 -0.07 5.26 11.11
N LEU A 129 1.07 5.93 10.96
CA LEU A 129 2.27 5.33 10.37
C LEU A 129 2.85 4.32 11.34
N GLY A 130 2.64 3.04 11.08
CA GLY A 130 3.11 1.96 11.95
C GLY A 130 4.62 1.75 11.87
N ALA A 131 5.16 1.61 10.66
CA ALA A 131 6.57 1.28 10.46
C ALA A 131 7.06 1.63 9.05
N ILE A 132 8.35 1.94 8.94
CA ILE A 132 9.07 1.98 7.66
C ILE A 132 9.86 0.69 7.50
N LEU A 133 9.84 0.15 6.29
CA LEU A 133 10.50 -1.08 5.93
C LEU A 133 11.52 -0.82 4.82
N GLN A 134 12.71 -1.37 4.97
CA GLN A 134 13.64 -1.61 3.88
C GLN A 134 13.47 -3.06 3.42
N LEU A 135 13.32 -3.24 2.11
CA LEU A 135 12.95 -4.51 1.49
C LEU A 135 13.96 -4.84 0.39
N GLN A 136 14.29 -6.12 0.25
CA GLN A 136 14.96 -6.61 -0.97
C GLN A 136 13.92 -7.29 -1.85
N ALA A 137 13.76 -6.80 -3.08
CA ALA A 137 12.73 -7.26 -3.99
C ALA A 137 12.88 -8.76 -4.29
N GLY A 138 11.84 -9.54 -4.04
CA GLY A 138 11.76 -10.94 -4.42
C GLY A 138 11.36 -11.08 -5.89
N PRO A 139 11.31 -12.30 -6.44
CA PRO A 139 10.96 -12.53 -7.84
C PRO A 139 9.63 -11.92 -8.27
N GLU A 140 8.61 -11.91 -7.40
CA GLU A 140 7.33 -11.30 -7.71
C GLU A 140 7.45 -9.78 -7.80
N LEU A 141 7.95 -9.12 -6.75
CA LEU A 141 8.03 -7.66 -6.71
C LEU A 141 9.00 -7.09 -7.75
N ALA A 142 10.12 -7.78 -8.00
CA ALA A 142 11.07 -7.44 -9.05
C ALA A 142 10.41 -7.40 -10.43
N ARG A 143 9.58 -8.41 -10.74
CA ARG A 143 8.80 -8.45 -11.99
C ARG A 143 7.79 -7.30 -12.06
N LEU A 144 7.08 -7.03 -10.96
CA LEU A 144 6.07 -5.95 -10.90
C LEU A 144 6.69 -4.56 -11.08
N PHE A 145 7.87 -4.32 -10.50
CA PHE A 145 8.59 -3.05 -10.63
C PHE A 145 9.51 -2.99 -11.86
N SER A 146 9.66 -4.08 -12.61
CA SER A 146 10.64 -4.19 -13.69
C SER A 146 12.06 -3.84 -13.23
N CYS A 147 12.45 -4.34 -12.05
CA CYS A 147 13.77 -4.16 -11.47
C CYS A 147 14.46 -5.52 -11.22
N PRO A 148 15.77 -5.55 -10.93
CA PRO A 148 16.46 -6.79 -10.57
C PRO A 148 15.93 -7.41 -9.27
N VAL A 149 15.94 -8.75 -9.19
CA VAL A 149 15.75 -9.45 -7.91
C VAL A 149 16.86 -9.04 -6.95
N GLY A 150 16.50 -8.75 -5.70
CA GLY A 150 17.42 -8.19 -4.71
C GLY A 150 17.67 -6.69 -4.86
N ALA A 151 16.87 -5.97 -5.68
CA ALA A 151 16.88 -4.52 -5.66
C ALA A 151 16.30 -4.00 -4.34
N THR A 152 16.93 -2.97 -3.78
CA THR A 152 16.45 -2.34 -2.55
C THR A 152 15.23 -1.46 -2.84
N ALA A 153 14.16 -1.68 -2.09
CA ALA A 153 12.95 -0.88 -2.10
C ALA A 153 12.61 -0.44 -0.67
N PHE A 154 11.82 0.63 -0.57
CA PHE A 154 11.32 1.10 0.71
C PHE A 154 9.80 1.05 0.72
N GLY A 155 9.25 0.66 1.86
CA GLY A 155 7.82 0.65 2.05
C GLY A 155 7.43 1.10 3.45
N ARG A 156 6.13 1.15 3.68
CA ARG A 156 5.56 1.46 4.97
C ARG A 156 4.38 0.56 5.30
N LEU A 157 4.22 0.35 6.59
CA LEU A 157 2.99 -0.18 7.17
C LEU A 157 2.21 0.98 7.76
N ALA A 158 0.92 1.03 7.47
CA ALA A 158 0.04 2.07 8.00
C ALA A 158 -1.35 1.51 8.29
N THR A 159 -2.00 2.07 9.31
CA THR A 159 -3.39 1.77 9.63
C THR A 159 -4.25 3.01 9.44
N ILE A 160 -5.37 2.86 8.76
CA ILE A 160 -6.36 3.92 8.57
C ILE A 160 -7.55 3.67 9.51
N PHE A 161 -7.89 4.68 10.31
CA PHE A 161 -8.95 4.57 11.33
C PHE A 161 -10.27 5.21 10.89
N CYS A 162 -11.33 4.41 10.76
CA CYS A 162 -12.71 4.88 10.54
C CYS A 162 -13.45 5.01 11.86
N ASN A 163 -13.98 6.20 12.17
CA ASN A 163 -14.78 6.40 13.39
C ASN A 163 -14.06 5.89 14.66
N ARG A 164 -12.74 6.15 14.75
CA ARG A 164 -11.84 5.69 15.83
C ARG A 164 -11.65 4.16 15.93
N ARG A 165 -12.07 3.40 14.91
CA ARG A 165 -11.80 1.96 14.78
C ARG A 165 -10.80 1.71 13.65
N PRO A 166 -9.81 0.83 13.84
CA PRO A 166 -8.92 0.44 12.75
C PRO A 166 -9.78 -0.22 11.68
N ALA A 167 -9.62 0.24 10.45
CA ALA A 167 -10.47 -0.20 9.34
C ALA A 167 -9.65 -0.71 8.16
N VAL A 168 -8.45 -0.17 7.99
CA VAL A 168 -7.59 -0.55 6.88
C VAL A 168 -6.19 -0.76 7.39
N ASP A 169 -5.63 -1.92 7.10
CA ASP A 169 -4.21 -2.21 7.27
C ASP A 169 -3.56 -2.20 5.89
N LEU A 170 -2.41 -1.53 5.78
CA LEU A 170 -1.75 -1.26 4.51
C LEU A 170 -0.29 -1.69 4.57
N LEU A 171 0.16 -2.37 3.51
CA LEU A 171 1.57 -2.42 3.12
C LEU A 171 1.71 -1.66 1.81
N GLU A 172 2.54 -0.63 1.79
CA GLU A 172 2.76 0.20 0.61
C GLU A 172 4.26 0.24 0.33
N VAL A 173 4.68 -0.29 -0.82
CA VAL A 173 6.09 -0.35 -1.22
C VAL A 173 6.28 0.55 -2.43
N ALA A 174 7.16 1.54 -2.31
CA ALA A 174 7.53 2.39 -3.42
C ALA A 174 8.47 1.62 -4.37
N ALA A 175 8.26 1.79 -5.68
CA ALA A 175 9.19 1.29 -6.67
C ALA A 175 10.57 1.93 -6.45
N PRO A 176 11.67 1.20 -6.66
CA PRO A 176 13.00 1.77 -6.63
C PRO A 176 13.10 2.96 -7.60
N VAL A 177 13.69 4.06 -7.13
CA VAL A 177 14.02 5.21 -7.97
C VAL A 177 15.50 5.09 -8.36
N GLU A 178 15.79 5.29 -9.63
CA GLU A 178 17.15 5.41 -10.16
C GLU A 178 17.73 6.80 -9.85
#